data_AF-A0A7M3LZT3-F1
#
_entry.id   AF-A0A7M3LZT3-F1
#
_cell.length_a   1.000
_cell.length_b   1.000
_cell.length_c   1.000
_cell.angle_alpha   90.00
_cell.angle_beta   90.00
_cell.angle_gamma   90.00
#
_symmetry.space_group_name_H-M   'P 1'
#
loop_
_entity.id
_entity.type
_entity.pdbx_description
1 polymer ?
#
loop_
_entity_poly.entity_id
_entity_poly.type
_entity_poly.pdbx_seq_one_letter_code
_entity_poly.pdbx_strand_id
1 'polypeptide(L)' 'MSLTDAQWARIEPLLPDRTPRRGGRWRDHRQVVDAIAFKHRTGTPWMDLPEHFGSWKGAHNRLRMWATDGT' A
#
# COMPACT_ATOMS: atom_id res chain seq x y z
N MET A 1 -2.07 -11.71 7.02
CA MET A 1 -0.94 -11.49 7.95
C MET A 1 -0.29 -10.16 7.58
N SER A 2 -0.62 -9.13 8.36
CA SER A 2 -0.23 -7.72 8.23
C SER A 2 1.17 -7.46 8.78
N LEU A 3 1.76 -6.30 8.45
CA LEU A 3 2.99 -5.82 9.05
C LEU A 3 2.81 -5.62 10.57
N THR A 4 3.85 -5.97 11.31
CA THR A 4 3.96 -5.58 12.72
C THR A 4 4.08 -4.07 12.83
N ASP A 5 3.62 -3.50 13.95
CA ASP A 5 3.73 -2.06 14.22
C ASP A 5 5.17 -1.55 14.14
N ALA A 6 6.13 -2.37 14.57
CA ALA A 6 7.56 -2.04 14.51
C ALA A 6 8.10 -1.95 13.07
N GLN A 7 7.65 -2.84 12.18
CA GLN A 7 8.00 -2.75 10.75
C GLN A 7 7.28 -1.56 10.10
N TRP A 8 6.01 -1.35 10.44
CA TRP A 8 5.23 -0.22 9.96
C TRP A 8 5.88 1.12 10.32
N ALA A 9 6.33 1.29 11.57
CA ALA A 9 6.97 2.51 12.06
C ALA A 9 8.26 2.87 11.30
N ARG A 10 8.93 1.90 10.68
CA ARG A 10 10.11 2.16 9.82
C ARG A 10 9.73 2.57 8.40
N ILE A 11 8.58 2.11 7.90
CA ILE A 11 8.12 2.36 6.53
C ILE A 11 7.29 3.63 6.45
N GLU A 12 6.39 3.88 7.41
CA GLU A 12 5.51 5.04 7.45
C GLU A 12 6.21 6.38 7.15
N PRO A 13 7.38 6.72 7.73
CA PRO A 13 8.05 8.00 7.45
C PRO A 13 8.65 8.10 6.05
N LEU A 14 8.82 6.98 5.34
CA LEU A 14 9.31 6.95 3.96
C LEU A 14 8.18 7.13 2.94
N LEU A 15 6.93 7.01 3.37
CA LEU A 15 5.80 7.15 2.48
C LEU A 15 5.54 8.65 2.21
N PRO A 16 5.21 9.01 0.97
CA PRO A 16 4.90 10.38 0.65
C PRO A 16 3.67 10.83 1.41
N ASP A 17 3.63 12.13 1.66
CA ASP A 17 2.72 12.77 2.59
C ASP A 17 1.26 12.35 2.36
N ARG A 18 0.50 12.21 3.46
CA ARG A 18 -0.91 11.76 3.44
C ARG A 18 -1.85 12.76 2.77
N THR A 19 -1.32 13.84 2.20
CA THR A 19 -2.11 14.90 1.57
C THR A 19 -2.55 14.45 0.17
N PRO A 20 -3.85 14.36 -0.11
CA PRO A 20 -4.33 14.12 -1.46
C PRO A 20 -3.95 15.28 -2.35
N ARG A 21 -3.07 15.04 -3.34
CA ARG A 21 -2.82 16.01 -4.43
C ARG A 21 -4.12 16.36 -5.19
N ARG A 22 -5.18 15.52 -5.11
CA ARG A 22 -6.56 15.85 -5.52
C ARG A 22 -7.61 15.19 -4.61
N GLY A 23 -8.30 16.00 -3.81
CA GLY A 23 -9.73 15.89 -3.47
C GLY A 23 -10.33 14.59 -2.91
N GLY A 24 -9.55 13.55 -2.60
CA GLY A 24 -10.06 12.28 -2.10
C GLY A 24 -9.33 11.82 -0.86
N ARG A 25 -10.06 11.39 0.17
CA ARG A 25 -9.49 10.78 1.38
C ARG A 25 -8.69 9.54 0.97
N TRP A 26 -7.36 9.57 1.10
CA TRP A 26 -6.54 8.38 0.85
C TRP A 26 -7.00 7.26 1.78
N ARG A 27 -7.01 6.02 1.26
CA ARG A 27 -7.09 4.84 2.13
C ARG A 27 -5.87 4.80 3.05
N ASP A 28 -6.03 4.09 4.16
CA ASP A 28 -4.94 3.85 5.10
C ASP A 28 -3.71 3.31 4.36
N HIS A 29 -2.59 4.03 4.45
CA HIS A 29 -1.33 3.63 3.85
C HIS A 29 -0.90 2.24 4.33
N ARG A 30 -1.24 1.91 5.58
CA ARG A 30 -0.91 0.61 6.17
C ARG A 30 -1.60 -0.53 5.44
N GLN A 31 -2.88 -0.36 5.10
CA GLN A 31 -3.62 -1.38 4.35
C GLN A 31 -3.02 -1.61 2.96
N VAL A 32 -2.57 -0.54 2.29
CA VAL A 32 -1.92 -0.64 0.98
C VAL A 32 -0.56 -1.32 1.06
N VAL A 33 0.27 -0.95 2.03
CA VAL A 33 1.59 -1.58 2.24
C VAL A 33 1.44 -3.03 2.64
N ASP A 34 0.47 -3.37 3.49
CA ASP A 34 0.16 -4.75 3.84
C ASP A 34 -0.25 -5.58 2.61
N ALA A 35 -1.04 -5.00 1.71
CA ALA A 35 -1.43 -5.64 0.44
C ALA A 35 -0.20 -5.91 -0.46
N ILE A 36 0.68 -4.91 -0.60
CA ILE A 36 1.91 -5.01 -1.38
C ILE A 36 2.83 -6.09 -0.77
N ALA A 37 3.06 -6.03 0.55
CA ALA A 37 3.90 -6.99 1.25
C ALA A 37 3.36 -8.42 1.13
N PHE A 38 2.03 -8.59 1.25
CA PHE A 38 1.38 -9.87 1.03
C PHE A 38 1.65 -10.40 -0.38
N LYS A 39 1.36 -9.60 -1.42
CA LYS A 39 1.60 -9.94 -2.82
C LYS A 39 3.03 -10.37 -3.08
N HIS A 40 4.02 -9.65 -2.54
CA HIS A 40 5.43 -9.96 -2.75
C HIS A 40 5.87 -11.23 -2.01
N ARG A 41 5.32 -11.49 -0.82
CA ARG A 41 5.63 -12.70 -0.05
C ARG A 41 5.00 -13.96 -0.64
N THR A 42 3.75 -13.88 -1.10
CA THR A 42 3.00 -15.05 -1.58
C THR A 42 3.12 -15.28 -3.08
N GLY A 43 3.56 -14.27 -3.84
CA GLY A 43 3.56 -14.31 -5.30
C GLY A 43 2.16 -14.25 -5.91
N THR A 44 1.12 -13.99 -5.11
CA THR A 44 -0.28 -13.99 -5.56
C THR A 44 -0.50 -12.91 -6.63
N PRO A 45 -1.23 -13.21 -7.72
CA PRO A 45 -1.65 -12.18 -8.67
C PRO A 45 -2.45 -11.07 -7.99
N TRP A 46 -2.36 -9.84 -8.48
CA TRP A 46 -3.10 -8.72 -7.91
C TRP A 46 -4.62 -8.95 -7.86
N MET A 47 -5.17 -9.69 -8.83
CA MET A 47 -6.61 -9.98 -8.90
C MET A 47 -7.09 -10.93 -7.79
N ASP A 48 -6.21 -11.79 -7.28
CA ASP A 48 -6.52 -12.79 -6.26
C ASP A 48 -6.18 -12.29 -4.84
N LEU A 49 -5.94 -10.99 -4.71
CA LEU A 49 -5.54 -10.40 -3.45
C LEU A 49 -6.76 -10.38 -2.49
N PRO A 50 -6.62 -10.86 -1.24
CA PRO A 50 -7.75 -10.97 -0.33
C PRO A 50 -8.50 -9.64 -0.12
N GLU A 51 -9.83 -9.70 -0.09
CA GLU A 51 -10.70 -8.51 -0.03
C GLU A 51 -10.48 -7.63 1.22
N HIS A 52 -9.95 -8.21 2.31
CA HIS A 52 -9.65 -7.45 3.53
C HIS A 52 -8.56 -6.37 3.34
N PHE A 53 -7.75 -6.48 2.29
CA PHE A 53 -6.81 -5.44 1.88
C PHE A 53 -7.48 -4.33 1.04
N GLY A 54 -8.78 -4.46 0.77
CA GLY A 54 -9.54 -3.56 -0.09
C GLY A 54 -9.27 -3.80 -1.57
N SER A 55 -9.67 -2.84 -2.41
CA SER A 55 -9.51 -2.97 -3.87
C SER A 55 -8.03 -3.02 -4.27
N TRP A 56 -7.62 -4.14 -4.87
CA TRP A 56 -6.28 -4.36 -5.41
C TRP A 56 -5.86 -3.30 -6.42
N LYS A 57 -6.80 -2.76 -7.20
CA LYS A 57 -6.54 -1.68 -8.18
C LYS A 57 -5.97 -0.44 -7.49
N GLY A 58 -6.48 -0.12 -6.30
CA GLY A 58 -6.00 0.99 -5.49
C GLY A 58 -4.57 0.75 -4.99
N ALA A 59 -4.29 -0.44 -4.46
CA ALA A 59 -2.95 -0.79 -3.97
C ALA A 59 -1.92 -0.82 -5.11
N HIS A 60 -2.25 -1.42 -6.25
CA HIS A 60 -1.39 -1.47 -7.43
C HIS A 60 -1.11 -0.08 -8.00
N ASN A 61 -2.15 0.76 -8.15
CA ASN A 61 -1.95 2.13 -8.63
C ASN A 61 -1.09 2.95 -7.66
N ARG A 62 -1.27 2.76 -6.35
CA ARG A 62 -0.46 3.43 -5.34
C ARG A 62 1.02 3.03 -5.43
N LEU A 63 1.29 1.73 -5.53
CA LEU A 63 2.65 1.22 -5.72
C LEU A 63 3.29 1.82 -6.98
N ARG A 64 2.55 1.89 -8.09
CA ARG A 64 3.01 2.51 -9.32
C ARG A 64 3.30 4.01 -9.14
N MET A 65 2.42 4.73 -8.44
CA MET A 65 2.63 6.15 -8.15
C MET A 65 3.89 6.37 -7.30
N TRP A 66 4.08 5.60 -6.23
CA TRP A 66 5.28 5.69 -5.38
C TRP A 66 6.56 5.36 -6.16
N ALA A 67 6.52 4.34 -7.00
CA ALA A 67 7.65 4.01 -7.88
C ALA A 67 7.96 5.12 -8.91
N THR A 68 6.96 5.90 -9.32
CA THR A 68 7.13 7.01 -10.28
C THR A 68 7.55 8.32 -9.62
N ASP A 69 7.06 8.61 -8.39
CA ASP A 69 7.36 9.84 -7.65
C ASP A 69 8.79 9.83 -7.06
N GLY A 70 9.48 8.68 -7.07
CA GLY A 70 10.91 8.58 -6.74
C GLY A 70 11.26 8.91 -5.29
N THR A 71 10.29 8.81 -4.37
CA THR A 71 10.48 9.00 -2.92
C THR A 71 10.88 7.69 -2.26
#